data_AF-A0AAE4CKX6-F1
#
_entry.id   AF-A0AAE4CKX6-F1
#
_cell.length_a   1.000
_cell.length_b   1.000
_cell.length_c   1.000
_cell.angle_alpha   90.00
_cell.angle_beta   90.00
_cell.angle_gamma   90.00
#
_symmetry.space_group_name_H-M   'P 1'
#
loop_
_entity.id
_entity.type
_entity.pdbx_description
1 polymer ?
#
loop_
_entity_poly.entity_id
_entity_poly.type
_entity_poly.pdbx_seq_one_letter_code
_entity_poly.pdbx_strand_id
1 'polypeptide(L)'
;MIERADDQPARRAGVGMVWFRYRAGVVEDAERLVHVADLPISPSYLVSPCGRQFDRCDLDEADDPARFPPVGGQARAEPCAVCVMRVLLQQPERSRPGHRSPEQSGDQEQQ
;
A
#
# COMPACT_ATOMS: atom_id res chain seq x y z
N MET A 1 -25.88 34.77 -13.31
CA MET A 1 -24.71 34.58 -12.43
C MET A 1 -24.76 33.16 -11.92
N ILE A 2 -23.62 32.48 -11.97
CA ILE A 2 -23.46 31.03 -11.84
C ILE A 2 -23.17 30.73 -10.38
N GLU A 3 -24.12 30.18 -9.63
CA GLU A 3 -23.80 29.54 -8.35
C GLU A 3 -23.39 28.11 -8.67
N ARG A 4 -22.06 27.93 -8.76
CA ARG A 4 -21.44 26.62 -8.87
C ARG A 4 -21.80 25.86 -7.60
N ALA A 5 -22.68 24.87 -7.73
CA ALA A 5 -22.74 23.78 -6.79
C ALA A 5 -21.32 23.25 -6.67
N ASP A 6 -20.74 23.45 -5.49
CA ASP A 6 -19.51 22.81 -5.04
C ASP A 6 -19.79 21.30 -5.05
N ASP A 7 -19.62 20.69 -6.23
CA ASP A 7 -19.47 19.27 -6.43
C ASP A 7 -18.19 18.90 -5.69
N GLN A 8 -18.35 18.74 -4.38
CA GLN A 8 -17.33 18.28 -3.48
C GLN A 8 -17.00 16.87 -3.96
N PRO A 9 -15.86 16.66 -4.67
CA PRO A 9 -15.58 15.34 -5.18
C PRO A 9 -15.48 14.46 -3.96
N ALA A 10 -16.38 13.47 -3.90
CA ALA A 10 -16.47 12.47 -2.86
C ALA A 10 -15.07 12.20 -2.34
N ARG A 11 -14.79 12.73 -1.13
CA ARG A 11 -13.69 12.23 -0.31
C ARG A 11 -14.08 10.80 -0.02
N ARG A 12 -13.79 9.92 -0.98
CA ARG A 12 -13.49 8.53 -0.70
C ARG A 12 -12.49 8.64 0.43
N ALA A 13 -12.94 8.38 1.64
CA ALA A 13 -12.09 7.94 2.72
C ALA A 13 -11.49 6.62 2.22
N GLY A 14 -10.57 6.71 1.26
CA GLY A 14 -9.65 5.64 0.95
C GLY A 14 -8.90 5.46 2.24
N VAL A 15 -8.99 4.25 2.80
CA VAL A 15 -8.10 3.77 3.84
C VAL A 15 -6.69 3.97 3.30
N GLY A 16 -6.08 5.11 3.63
CA GLY A 16 -4.77 5.46 3.11
C GLY A 16 -3.71 4.77 3.95
N MET A 17 -2.76 4.13 3.30
CA MET A 17 -1.63 3.49 3.97
C MET A 17 -0.37 4.31 3.70
N VAL A 18 0.49 4.44 4.71
CA VAL A 18 1.83 5.00 4.54
C VAL A 18 2.87 3.92 4.78
N TRP A 19 3.90 3.86 3.94
CA TRP A 19 5.08 3.05 4.20
C TRP A 19 6.13 3.87 4.93
N PHE A 20 6.90 3.25 5.81
CA PHE A 20 7.92 3.92 6.58
C PHE A 20 9.06 2.97 6.94
N ARG A 21 10.23 3.54 7.25
CA ARG A 21 11.38 2.79 7.79
C ARG A 21 12.15 3.64 8.79
N TYR A 22 13.07 3.02 9.53
CA TYR A 22 14.04 3.75 10.33
C TYR A 22 15.00 4.61 9.48
N ARG A 23 15.22 5.84 9.94
CA ARG A 23 16.27 6.75 9.45
C ARG A 23 17.64 6.10 9.57
N ALA A 24 18.56 6.55 8.72
CA ALA A 24 19.93 6.06 8.75
C ALA A 24 20.59 6.37 10.11
N GLY A 25 21.15 5.34 10.73
CA GLY A 25 21.85 5.46 12.00
C GLY A 25 20.98 5.38 13.26
N VAL A 26 19.67 5.13 13.15
CA VAL A 26 18.80 4.92 14.33
C VAL A 26 18.93 3.51 14.88
N VAL A 27 18.94 2.50 14.00
CA VAL A 27 19.06 1.08 14.34
C VAL A 27 20.07 0.40 13.43
N GLU A 28 20.48 -0.83 13.78
CA GLU A 28 21.34 -1.65 12.91
C GLU A 28 20.66 -1.92 11.56
N ASP A 29 21.44 -2.01 10.47
CA ASP A 29 20.86 -2.16 9.12
C ASP A 29 19.94 -3.39 8.97
N ALA A 30 20.19 -4.47 9.72
CA ALA A 30 19.34 -5.66 9.75
C ALA A 30 17.94 -5.41 10.34
N GLU A 31 17.77 -4.36 11.15
CA GLU A 31 16.51 -3.98 11.79
C GLU A 31 15.73 -2.94 10.97
N ARG A 32 16.28 -2.49 9.84
CA ARG A 32 15.72 -1.43 8.99
C ARG A 32 14.76 -1.95 7.92
N LEU A 33 13.80 -2.75 8.34
CA LEU A 33 12.74 -3.23 7.44
C LEU A 33 11.73 -2.11 7.15
N VAL A 34 11.11 -2.17 5.98
CA VAL A 34 10.03 -1.24 5.61
C VAL A 34 8.70 -1.73 6.19
N HIS A 35 8.00 -0.88 6.92
CA HIS A 35 6.71 -1.16 7.56
C HIS A 35 5.61 -0.30 6.95
N VAL A 36 4.35 -0.69 7.18
CA VAL A 36 3.17 0.09 6.77
C VAL A 36 2.38 0.51 8.02
N ALA A 37 1.70 1.65 7.96
CA ALA A 37 0.69 2.06 8.94
C ALA A 37 -0.60 2.52 8.23
N ASP A 38 -1.74 2.22 8.85
CA ASP A 38 -3.05 2.70 8.43
C ASP A 38 -3.23 4.17 8.88
N LEU A 39 -3.77 5.04 8.03
CA LEU A 39 -4.22 6.39 8.41
C LEU A 39 -5.55 6.33 9.18
N PRO A 40 -5.83 7.29 10.10
CA PRO A 40 -4.98 8.41 10.48
C PRO A 40 -3.87 8.01 11.46
N ILE A 41 -2.72 8.63 11.29
CA ILE A 41 -1.51 8.31 12.05
C ILE A 41 -1.41 9.22 13.29
N SER A 42 -0.91 8.68 14.42
CA SER A 42 -0.61 9.46 15.62
C SER A 42 0.53 10.47 15.38
N PRO A 43 0.50 11.65 16.03
CA PRO A 43 1.54 12.67 15.86
C PRO A 43 2.90 12.27 16.43
N SER A 44 2.94 11.34 17.41
CA SER A 44 4.16 10.98 18.13
C SER A 44 4.66 9.56 17.84
N TYR A 45 3.77 8.63 17.48
CA TYR A 45 4.16 7.25 17.24
C TYR A 45 3.35 6.59 16.12
N LEU A 46 3.93 5.58 15.49
CA LEU A 46 3.26 4.69 14.55
C LEU A 46 3.09 3.32 15.19
N VAL A 47 1.95 2.68 14.95
CA VAL A 47 1.79 1.24 15.22
C VAL A 47 1.58 0.56 13.89
N SER A 48 2.54 -0.28 13.51
CA SER A 48 2.40 -1.10 12.31
C SER A 48 1.47 -2.28 12.56
N PRO A 49 0.90 -2.87 11.50
CA PRO A 49 0.14 -4.10 11.60
C PRO A 49 0.93 -5.30 12.13
N CYS A 50 2.27 -5.27 12.11
CA CYS A 50 3.07 -6.31 12.74
C CYS A 50 3.17 -6.15 14.26
N GLY A 51 2.44 -5.20 14.85
CA GLY A 51 2.33 -4.99 16.30
C GLY A 51 3.48 -4.15 16.88
N ARG A 52 4.44 -3.74 16.04
CA ARG A 52 5.55 -2.88 16.46
C ARG A 52 5.11 -1.43 16.55
N GLN A 53 5.51 -0.78 17.64
CA GLN A 53 5.40 0.66 17.84
C GLN A 53 6.72 1.33 17.45
N PHE A 54 6.63 2.48 16.79
CA PHE A 54 7.77 3.25 16.30
C PHE A 54 7.61 4.71 16.70
N ASP A 55 8.69 5.36 17.13
CA ASP A 55 8.72 6.81 17.31
C ASP A 55 8.75 7.49 15.94
N ARG A 56 7.90 8.48 15.71
CA ARG A 56 7.81 9.15 14.41
C ARG A 56 9.07 9.98 14.08
N CYS A 57 9.82 10.43 15.07
CA CYS A 57 11.03 11.22 14.88
C CYS A 57 12.17 10.42 14.25
N ASP A 58 12.09 9.09 14.37
CA ASP A 58 13.11 8.15 13.94
C ASP A 58 12.87 7.59 12.53
N LEU A 59 11.82 8.05 11.84
CA LEU A 59 11.32 7.41 10.62
C LEU A 59 11.44 8.31 9.40
N ASP A 60 11.60 7.65 8.26
CA ASP A 60 11.39 8.20 6.91
C ASP A 60 10.08 7.63 6.36
N GLU A 61 9.18 8.50 5.91
CA GLU A 61 7.90 8.13 5.27
C GLU A 61 8.08 7.98 3.74
N ALA A 62 7.35 7.05 3.12
CA ALA A 62 7.23 6.94 1.66
C ALA A 62 5.87 6.39 1.24
N ASP A 63 5.50 6.73 0.00
CA ASP A 63 4.28 6.23 -0.64
C ASP A 63 4.44 4.81 -1.21
N ASP A 64 5.68 4.35 -1.44
CA ASP A 64 5.99 3.08 -2.09
C ASP A 64 7.24 2.45 -1.43
N PRO A 65 7.19 1.18 -0.98
CA PRO A 65 8.34 0.51 -0.37
C PRO A 65 9.53 0.39 -1.33
N ALA A 66 9.31 0.36 -2.65
CA ALA A 66 10.39 0.32 -3.63
C ALA A 66 11.19 1.63 -3.72
N ARG A 67 10.66 2.74 -3.18
CA ARG A 67 11.35 4.04 -3.14
C ARG A 67 12.38 4.16 -2.03
N PHE A 68 12.41 3.23 -1.06
CA PHE A 68 13.43 3.25 -0.02
C PHE A 68 14.74 2.66 -0.58
N PRO A 69 15.79 3.48 -0.75
CA PRO A 69 17.06 2.98 -1.26
C PRO A 69 17.65 2.00 -0.25
N PRO A 70 18.24 0.88 -0.70
CA PRO A 70 18.92 -0.02 0.22
C PRO A 70 20.04 0.71 0.97
N VAL A 71 20.24 0.35 2.23
CA VAL A 71 21.41 0.79 2.99
C VAL A 71 22.33 -0.41 3.18
N GLY A 72 23.64 -0.22 2.98
CA GLY A 72 24.63 -1.27 3.23
C GLY A 72 24.73 -2.37 2.16
N GLY A 73 24.42 -2.08 0.89
CA GLY A 73 24.68 -3.03 -0.21
C GLY A 73 23.75 -4.25 -0.29
N GLN A 74 22.70 -4.30 0.53
CA GLN A 74 21.61 -5.27 0.38
C GLN A 74 20.74 -4.93 -0.84
N ALA A 75 20.32 -5.92 -1.60
CA ALA A 75 19.44 -5.68 -2.75
C ALA A 75 18.01 -5.36 -2.27
N ARG A 76 17.67 -4.06 -2.19
CA ARG A 76 16.40 -3.50 -1.69
C ARG A 76 16.20 -3.69 -0.18
N ALA A 77 15.79 -2.64 0.52
CA ALA A 77 15.35 -2.78 1.92
C ALA A 77 14.09 -3.66 1.92
N GLU A 78 14.20 -4.88 2.44
CA GLU A 78 13.06 -5.81 2.40
C GLU A 78 11.93 -5.31 3.31
N PRO A 79 10.70 -5.26 2.82
CA PRO A 79 9.55 -4.91 3.65
C PRO A 79 9.22 -6.03 4.64
N CYS A 80 8.69 -5.67 5.81
CA CYS A 80 8.23 -6.63 6.80
C CYS A 80 7.11 -7.51 6.22
N ALA A 81 7.30 -8.84 6.22
CA ALA A 81 6.37 -9.81 5.66
C ALA A 81 4.92 -9.62 6.15
N VAL A 82 4.72 -9.33 7.44
CA VAL A 82 3.37 -9.09 8.00
C VAL A 82 2.72 -7.84 7.42
N CYS A 83 3.49 -6.75 7.25
CA CYS A 83 3.02 -5.52 6.63
C CYS A 83 2.68 -5.74 5.15
N VAL A 84 3.51 -6.48 4.40
CA VAL A 84 3.24 -6.86 3.00
C VAL A 84 1.97 -7.68 2.88
N MET A 85 1.84 -8.74 3.69
CA MET A 85 0.65 -9.60 3.67
C MET A 85 -0.62 -8.80 3.91
N ARG A 86 -0.62 -7.84 4.85
CA ARG A 86 -1.79 -7.01 5.08
C ARG A 86 -2.14 -6.13 3.89
N VAL A 87 -1.15 -5.54 3.22
CA VAL A 87 -1.42 -4.75 2.00
C VAL A 87 -2.00 -5.63 0.90
N LEU A 88 -1.46 -6.83 0.69
CA LEU A 88 -1.97 -7.78 -0.31
C LEU A 88 -3.42 -8.21 -0.01
N LEU A 89 -3.75 -8.48 1.26
CA LEU A 89 -5.10 -8.85 1.68
C LEU A 89 -6.11 -7.69 1.61
N GLN A 90 -5.63 -6.45 1.64
CA GLN A 90 -6.48 -5.26 1.51
C GLN A 90 -6.62 -4.77 0.06
N GLN A 91 -5.88 -5.33 -0.90
CA GLN A 91 -6.16 -5.07 -2.30
C GLN A 91 -7.54 -5.68 -2.61
N PRO A 92 -8.58 -4.90 -2.91
CA PRO A 92 -9.79 -5.48 -3.47
C PRO A 92 -9.34 -6.20 -4.74
N GLU A 93 -9.68 -7.48 -4.86
CA GLU A 93 -9.46 -8.30 -6.06
C GLU A 93 -9.51 -7.39 -7.28
N ARG A 94 -8.34 -7.04 -7.83
CA ARG A 94 -8.27 -6.20 -9.02
C ARG A 94 -8.82 -7.11 -10.09
N SER A 95 -10.13 -7.00 -10.31
CA SER A 95 -10.93 -7.92 -11.10
C SER A 95 -10.12 -8.37 -12.31
N ARG A 96 -9.90 -9.69 -12.40
CA ARG A 96 -9.24 -10.38 -13.52
C ARG A 96 -9.52 -9.64 -14.83
N PRO A 97 -8.51 -9.17 -15.58
CA PRO A 97 -8.73 -8.79 -16.95
C PRO A 97 -9.01 -10.08 -17.75
N GLY A 98 -10.26 -10.26 -18.19
CA GLY A 98 -10.59 -11.12 -19.31
C GLY A 98 -10.70 -12.62 -19.02
N HIS A 99 -11.93 -13.08 -18.88
CA HIS A 99 -12.39 -14.13 -19.78
C HIS A 99 -13.68 -13.63 -20.43
N ARG A 100 -13.57 -12.99 -21.60
CA ARG A 100 -14.62 -13.20 -22.60
C ARG A 100 -14.57 -14.69 -22.87
N SER A 101 -15.67 -15.40 -22.61
CA SER A 101 -15.96 -16.58 -23.41
C SER A 101 -16.42 -16.05 -24.78
N PRO A 102 -15.62 -16.18 -25.86
CA PRO A 102 -16.25 -16.51 -27.12
C PRO A 102 -16.72 -17.98 -27.00
N GLU A 103 -17.55 -18.43 -27.94
CA GLU A 103 -17.96 -19.83 -28.08
C GLU A 103 -19.16 -20.25 -27.24
N GLN A 104 -20.34 -19.75 -27.61
CA GLN A 104 -21.48 -20.62 -27.95
C GLN A 104 -22.61 -19.85 -28.64
N SER A 105 -22.69 -20.03 -29.96
CA SER A 105 -23.90 -20.13 -30.78
C SER A 105 -23.37 -20.25 -32.20
N GLY A 106 -22.99 -21.45 -32.63
CA GLY A 106 -23.93 -22.56 -32.72
C GLY A 106 -24.67 -22.37 -34.03
N ASP A 107 -23.94 -22.73 -35.08
CA ASP A 107 -24.47 -23.08 -36.38
C ASP A 107 -25.75 -23.91 -36.19
N GLN A 108 -26.90 -23.34 -36.60
CA GLN A 108 -28.14 -24.08 -36.73
C GLN A 108 -28.46 -24.15 -38.22
N GLU A 109 -27.61 -24.88 -38.94
CA GLU A 109 -28.02 -25.71 -40.07
C GLU A 109 -29.08 -26.70 -39.56
N GLN A 110 -30.31 -26.61 -40.08
CA GLN A 110 -31.23 -27.74 -40.27
C GLN A 110 -32.49 -27.28 -41.02
N GLN A 111 -32.49 -27.62 -42.32
CA GLN A 111 -33.58 -28.22 -43.11
C GLN A 111 -35.00 -27.66 -42.98
#